data_AF-A0A4S3J8Y5-F1
#
_entry.id   AF-A0A4S3J8Y5-F1
#
_cell.length_a   1.000
_cell.length_b   1.000
_cell.length_c   1.000
_cell.angle_alpha   90.00
_cell.angle_beta   90.00
_cell.angle_gamma   90.00
#
_symmetry.space_group_name_H-M   'P 1'
#
loop_
_entity.id
_entity.type
_entity.pdbx_description
1 polymer ?
#
loop_
_entity_poly.entity_id
_entity_poly.type
_entity_poly.pdbx_seq_one_letter_code
_entity_poly.pdbx_strand_id
1 'polypeptide(L)' 'MSVVNDFADTHPSACVIGTDLSPIQPTSVPPNLQFEIDDCEDEWLYQEDSFDMVHVRGLYGCVTDWDRFYEQALRHVMQ' A
#
# COMPACT_ATOMS: atom_id res chain seq x y z
N MET A 1 2.65 -3.36 9.37
CA MET A 1 4.13 -3.48 9.23
C MET A 1 4.66 -4.88 8.93
N SER A 2 4.43 -5.93 9.75
CA SER A 2 5.10 -7.23 9.48
C SER A 2 4.74 -7.81 8.11
N VAL A 3 3.45 -7.78 7.73
CA VAL A 3 2.96 -8.41 6.48
C VAL A 3 3.63 -7.84 5.23
N VAL A 4 3.84 -6.53 5.17
CA VAL A 4 4.49 -5.87 4.03
C VAL A 4 5.98 -6.22 3.96
N ASN A 5 6.66 -6.34 5.11
CA ASN A 5 8.04 -6.82 5.16
C ASN A 5 8.12 -8.29 4.73
N ASP A 6 7.26 -9.15 5.29
CA ASP A 6 7.22 -10.59 4.97
C ASP A 6 6.97 -10.82 3.46
N PHE A 7 6.10 -10.02 2.84
CA PHE A 7 5.84 -10.09 1.40
C PHE A 7 7.07 -9.67 0.59
N ALA A 8 7.70 -8.54 0.93
CA ALA A 8 8.89 -8.05 0.24
C ALA A 8 10.08 -9.02 0.34
N ASP A 9 10.30 -9.61 1.52
CA ASP A 9 11.34 -10.62 1.78
C ASP A 9 11.14 -11.89 0.96
N THR A 10 9.89 -12.34 0.80
CA THR A 10 9.55 -13.56 0.05
C THR A 10 9.48 -13.35 -1.46
N HIS A 11 9.36 -12.10 -1.92
CA HIS A 11 9.24 -11.72 -3.33
C HIS A 11 10.28 -10.64 -3.69
N PRO A 12 11.59 -10.98 -3.72
CA PRO A 12 12.65 -10.00 -3.92
C PRO A 12 12.64 -9.31 -5.29
N SER A 13 11.90 -9.84 -6.27
CA SER A 13 11.71 -9.23 -7.58
C SER A 13 10.56 -8.22 -7.64
N ALA A 14 9.70 -8.16 -6.62
CA ALA A 14 8.61 -7.20 -6.55
C ALA A 14 9.12 -5.86 -6.03
N CYS A 15 8.51 -4.76 -6.49
CA CYS A 15 8.62 -3.45 -5.85
C CYS A 15 7.42 -3.29 -4.90
N VAL A 16 7.67 -3.08 -3.61
CA VAL A 16 6.61 -3.01 -2.59
C VAL A 16 6.57 -1.62 -1.99
N ILE A 17 5.39 -1.02 -1.97
CA ILE A 17 5.13 0.25 -1.28
C ILE A 17 4.19 -0.04 -0.11
N GLY A 18 4.58 0.40 1.08
CA GLY A 18 3.72 0.40 2.27
C GLY A 18 3.34 1.83 2.64
N THR A 19 2.04 2.08 2.86
CA THR A 19 1.54 3.38 3.31
C THR A 19 1.06 3.32 4.75
N ASP A 20 1.28 4.39 5.52
CA ASP A 20 0.75 4.58 6.87
C ASP A 20 0.70 6.09 7.18
N LEU A 21 -0.25 6.54 8.02
CA LEU A 21 -0.31 7.92 8.48
C LEU A 21 0.85 8.27 9.43
N SER A 22 1.48 7.27 10.02
CA SER A 22 2.48 7.43 11.07
C SER A 22 3.86 6.92 10.65
N PRO A 23 4.95 7.61 11.02
CA PRO A 23 6.31 7.20 10.69
C PRO A 23 6.83 6.11 11.65
N ILE A 24 6.11 4.99 11.78
CA ILE A 24 6.40 3.93 12.75
C ILE A 24 7.26 2.79 12.19
N GLN A 25 7.78 2.94 10.97
CA GLN A 25 8.54 1.93 10.22
C GLN A 25 9.80 1.43 10.95
N PRO A 26 10.20 0.15 10.73
CA PRO A 26 11.40 -0.42 11.34
C PRO A 26 12.66 0.29 10.82
N THR A 27 13.74 0.28 11.61
CA THR A 27 15.02 0.89 11.20
C THR A 27 15.67 0.18 10.01
N SER A 28 15.31 -1.08 9.76
CA SER A 28 15.80 -1.87 8.62
C SER A 28 14.62 -2.52 7.92
N VAL A 29 14.54 -2.33 6.60
CA VAL A 29 13.51 -2.89 5.73
C VAL A 29 14.18 -3.57 4.53
N PRO A 30 13.51 -4.52 3.85
CA PRO A 30 14.02 -5.13 2.62
C PRO A 30 14.34 -4.06 1.56
N PRO A 31 15.35 -4.27 0.70
CA PRO A 31 15.80 -3.26 -0.27
C PRO A 31 14.77 -2.93 -1.35
N ASN A 32 13.76 -3.79 -1.51
CA ASN A 32 12.65 -3.65 -2.45
C ASN A 32 11.35 -3.14 -1.79
N LEU A 33 11.43 -2.68 -0.54
CA LEU A 33 10.32 -2.10 0.21
C LEU A 33 10.59 -0.62 0.51
N GLN A 34 9.65 0.24 0.12
CA GLN A 34 9.59 1.64 0.52
C GLN A 34 8.35 1.91 1.37
N PHE A 35 8.50 2.80 2.36
CA PHE A 35 7.37 3.31 3.13
C PHE A 35 7.09 4.77 2.75
N GLU A 36 5.81 5.08 2.62
CA GLU A 36 5.30 6.42 2.36
C GLU A 36 4.37 6.82 3.51
N ILE A 37 4.52 8.07 3.98
CA ILE A 37 3.60 8.63 4.97
C ILE A 37 2.44 9.22 4.19
N ASP A 38 1.32 8.52 4.17
CA ASP A 38 0.21 8.85 3.27
C ASP A 38 -1.14 8.40 3.84
N ASP A 39 -2.20 9.15 3.53
CA ASP A 39 -3.58 8.78 3.84
C ASP A 39 -4.17 7.98 2.68
N CYS A 40 -4.60 6.76 2.96
CA CYS A 40 -5.17 5.90 1.92
C CYS A 40 -6.50 6.42 1.34
N GLU A 41 -7.18 7.35 2.02
CA GLU A 41 -8.42 8.00 1.54
C GLU A 41 -8.19 9.24 0.67
N ASP A 42 -6.95 9.76 0.61
CA ASP A 42 -6.59 10.85 -0.27
C ASP A 42 -6.52 10.39 -1.74
N GLU A 43 -6.41 11.34 -2.66
CA GLU A 43 -6.25 11.05 -4.09
C GLU A 43 -4.90 10.39 -4.34
N TRP A 44 -4.93 9.17 -4.89
CA TRP A 44 -3.72 8.43 -5.22
C TRP A 44 -3.03 9.09 -6.41
N LEU A 45 -1.78 9.52 -6.21
CA LEU A 45 -0.98 10.22 -7.23
C LEU A 45 -0.25 9.27 -8.20
N TYR A 46 -0.51 7.97 -8.08
CA TYR A 46 0.04 6.95 -8.98
C TYR A 46 -0.69 6.99 -10.33
N GLN A 47 -0.08 6.39 -11.35
CA GLN A 47 -0.73 6.28 -12.66
C GLN A 47 -1.84 5.23 -12.60
N GLU A 48 -2.91 5.42 -13.37
CA GLU A 48 -3.91 4.35 -13.55
C GLU A 48 -3.22 3.08 -14.08
N ASP A 49 -3.73 1.91 -13.70
CA ASP A 49 -3.14 0.61 -14.04
C ASP A 49 -1.64 0.46 -13.67
N SER A 50 -1.13 1.17 -12.65
CA SER A 50 0.29 1.09 -12.28
C SER A 50 0.64 -0.05 -11.32
N PHE A 51 -0.34 -0.66 -10.66
CA PHE A 51 -0.11 -1.72 -9.69
C PHE A 51 -0.58 -3.08 -10.20
N ASP A 52 0.24 -4.11 -10.02
CA ASP A 52 -0.19 -5.50 -10.24
C ASP A 52 -1.11 -6.00 -9.12
N MET A 53 -0.99 -5.42 -7.92
CA MET A 53 -1.73 -5.85 -6.73
C MET A 53 -1.83 -4.72 -5.70
N VAL A 54 -3.03 -4.55 -5.13
CA VAL A 54 -3.26 -3.76 -3.92
C VAL A 54 -3.72 -4.69 -2.81
N HIS A 55 -3.04 -4.67 -1.67
CA HIS A 55 -3.38 -5.48 -0.50
C HIS A 55 -3.73 -4.60 0.70
N VAL A 56 -4.91 -4.83 1.28
CA VAL A 56 -5.46 -4.04 2.39
C VAL A 56 -5.84 -4.97 3.52
N ARG A 57 -5.38 -4.66 4.74
CA ARG A 57 -5.71 -5.45 5.93
C ARG A 57 -5.75 -4.56 7.16
N GLY A 58 -6.85 -4.68 7.92
CA GLY A 58 -6.93 -4.07 9.24
C GLY A 58 -7.31 -2.59 9.27
N LEU A 59 -7.84 -2.03 8.17
CA LEU A 59 -8.32 -0.64 8.11
C LEU A 59 -9.76 -0.45 8.66
N TYR A 60 -10.26 -1.40 9.44
CA TYR A 60 -11.61 -1.32 10.01
C TYR A 60 -11.72 -0.11 10.95
N GLY A 61 -12.64 0.80 10.63
CA GLY A 61 -12.82 2.05 11.39
C GLY A 61 -11.80 3.15 11.05
N CYS A 62 -10.93 2.93 10.07
CA CYS A 62 -9.96 3.93 9.58
C CYS A 62 -10.33 4.53 8.22
N VAL A 63 -11.26 3.90 7.48
CA VAL A 63 -11.76 4.38 6.19
C VAL A 63 -13.20 4.84 6.36
N THR A 64 -13.49 6.07 5.94
CA THR A 64 -14.81 6.69 6.02
C THR A 64 -15.71 6.33 4.84
N ASP A 65 -15.15 6.18 3.64
CA ASP A 65 -15.87 5.80 2.41
C ASP A 65 -15.18 4.63 1.70
N TRP A 66 -15.71 3.43 1.95
CA TRP A 66 -15.17 2.20 1.36
C TRP A 66 -15.45 2.07 -0.14
N ASP A 67 -16.56 2.61 -0.63
CA ASP A 67 -16.90 2.53 -2.05
C ASP A 67 -15.90 3.37 -2.85
N ARG A 68 -15.66 4.61 -2.42
CA ARG A 68 -14.62 5.47 -3.01
C ARG A 68 -13.23 4.83 -2.92
N PHE A 69 -12.88 4.25 -1.78
CA PHE A 69 -11.60 3.58 -1.60
C PHE A 69 -11.41 2.43 -2.60
N TYR A 70 -12.42 1.57 -2.78
CA TYR A 70 -12.35 0.47 -3.73
C TYR A 70 -12.37 0.93 -5.18
N GLU A 71 -13.15 1.95 -5.53
CA GLU A 71 -13.12 2.55 -6.87
C GLU A 71 -11.71 3.06 -7.21
N GLN A 72 -11.08 3.77 -6.27
CA GLN A 72 -9.71 4.26 -6.43
C GLN A 72 -8.72 3.10 -6.53
N ALA A 73 -8.79 2.10 -5.66
CA ALA A 73 -7.90 0.95 -5.72
C ALA A 73 -8.01 0.20 -7.06
N LEU A 74 -9.24 -0.06 -7.53
CA LEU A 74 -9.49 -0.77 -8.78
C LEU A 74 -9.07 0.03 -10.02
N ARG A 75 -9.08 1.36 -9.97
CA ARG A 75 -8.58 2.21 -11.06
C ARG A 75 -7.06 2.10 -11.25
N HIS A 76 -6.33 1.80 -10.18
CA HIS A 76 -4.86 1.74 -10.21
C HIS A 76 -4.31 0.32 -10.29
N VAL A 77 -5.16 -0.71 -10.22
CA VAL A 77 -4.78 -2.11 -10.39
C VAL A 77 -4.98 -2.51 -11.85
N MET A 78 -3.93 -3.02 -12.50
CA MET A 78 -3.98 -3.52 -13.87
C MET A 78 -5.12 -4.54 -14.04
N GLN A 79 -5.97 -4.32 -15.05
CA GLN A 79 -7.02 -5.27 -15.47
C GLN A 79 -6.54 -6.31 -16.47
#